data_AF-A0A0K0J5Q4-F1
#
_entry.id   AF-A0A0K0J5Q4-F1
#
_cell.length_a   1.000
_cell.length_b   1.000
_cell.length_c   1.000
_cell.angle_alpha   90.00
_cell.angle_beta   90.00
_cell.angle_gamma   90.00
#
_symmetry.space_group_name_H-M   'P 1'
#
loop_
_entity.id
_entity.type
_entity.pdbx_description
1 polymer ?
#
loop_
_entity_poly.entity_id
_entity_poly.type
_entity_poly.pdbx_seq_one_letter_code
_entity_poly.pdbx_strand_id
1 'polypeptide(L)'
;MDIPLQVTIVISATFLGISEALPKKPYYWTTRKLECESIAGHRVSRCALHNPESKTELNPLCYEEIDEVKNETKIYCRIMCEESDDTTVLAKVPTWNHACNVYYNYMLERFREDWYLWRSGDCLNTTITFEVRCGFARDSRVFYRQNQKLFEYDDTEDEQKRARNWRIAFA
;
A
#
# COMPACT_ATOMS: atom_id res chain seq x y z
N MET A 1 -17.78 10.03 65.77
CA MET A 1 -17.39 8.78 65.10
C MET A 1 -18.63 8.28 64.38
N ASP A 2 -18.46 7.81 63.15
CA ASP A 2 -19.20 6.73 62.48
C ASP A 2 -19.29 7.01 60.98
N ILE A 3 -18.29 6.46 60.29
CA ILE A 3 -18.25 6.25 58.85
C ILE A 3 -18.80 4.84 58.63
N PRO A 4 -19.97 4.66 57.98
CA PRO A 4 -20.35 3.37 57.43
C PRO A 4 -19.73 3.25 56.03
N LEU A 5 -18.80 2.32 55.96
CA LEU A 5 -18.08 1.81 54.80
C LEU A 5 -18.97 0.78 54.07
N GLN A 6 -18.88 0.77 52.73
CA GLN A 6 -19.32 -0.30 51.81
C GLN A 6 -20.83 -0.33 51.51
N VAL A 7 -21.26 -0.20 50.25
CA VAL A 7 -21.10 -1.23 49.20
C VAL A 7 -20.74 -0.60 47.85
N THR A 8 -19.49 -0.83 47.44
CA THR A 8 -18.94 -0.61 46.11
C THR A 8 -19.52 -1.62 45.12
N ILE A 9 -20.46 -1.21 44.27
CA ILE A 9 -20.75 -1.89 43.00
C ILE A 9 -20.49 -0.85 41.91
N VAL A 10 -19.21 -0.61 41.61
CA VAL A 10 -18.81 0.13 40.42
C VAL A 10 -18.76 -0.90 39.29
N ILE A 11 -19.83 -0.95 38.51
CA ILE A 11 -19.95 -1.78 37.32
C ILE A 11 -18.88 -1.31 36.33
N SER A 12 -17.74 -2.00 36.32
CA SER A 12 -16.71 -1.89 35.30
C SER A 12 -17.19 -2.53 34.00
N ALA A 13 -18.23 -1.93 33.39
CA ALA A 13 -18.50 -2.07 31.96
C ALA A 13 -17.67 -1.00 31.22
N THR A 14 -16.36 -1.00 31.45
CA THR A 14 -15.41 -0.24 30.65
C THR A 14 -15.40 -0.83 29.25
N PHE A 15 -16.18 -0.19 28.37
CA PHE A 15 -15.89 0.01 26.97
C PHE A 15 -15.14 -1.16 26.31
N LEU A 16 -15.88 -2.22 25.98
CA LEU A 16 -15.65 -2.87 24.69
C LEU A 16 -15.98 -1.81 23.64
N GLY A 17 -15.03 -0.90 23.42
CA GLY A 17 -14.94 -0.12 22.22
C GLY A 17 -14.82 -1.13 21.10
N ILE A 18 -15.98 -1.55 20.59
CA ILE A 18 -16.12 -2.00 19.22
C ILE A 18 -15.43 -0.88 18.46
N SER A 19 -14.19 -1.12 18.04
CA SER A 19 -13.60 -0.34 16.98
C SER A 19 -14.54 -0.60 15.83
N GLU A 20 -15.57 0.24 15.71
CA GLU A 20 -16.37 0.36 14.52
C GLU A 20 -15.33 0.43 13.42
N ALA A 21 -15.23 -0.65 12.66
CA ALA A 21 -14.32 -0.74 11.55
C ALA A 21 -14.74 0.41 10.65
N LEU A 22 -14.06 1.55 10.80
CA LEU A 22 -14.39 2.81 10.15
C LEU A 22 -14.69 2.43 8.71
N PRO A 23 -15.90 2.68 8.17
CA PRO A 23 -16.26 2.19 6.86
C PRO A 23 -15.18 2.67 5.92
N LYS A 24 -14.38 1.71 5.42
CA LYS A 24 -13.18 2.02 4.66
C LYS A 24 -13.65 2.91 3.53
N LYS A 25 -13.18 4.16 3.50
CA LYS A 25 -13.50 5.09 2.40
C LYS A 25 -13.32 4.31 1.09
N PRO A 26 -14.19 4.49 0.09
CA PRO A 26 -14.02 3.74 -1.14
C PRO A 26 -12.65 4.04 -1.74
N TYR A 27 -11.85 3.00 -1.98
CA TYR A 27 -10.50 3.14 -2.51
C TYR A 27 -10.49 2.88 -4.02
N TYR A 28 -9.56 3.54 -4.70
CA TYR A 28 -9.13 3.15 -6.02
C TYR A 28 -7.61 3.07 -6.08
N TRP A 29 -7.14 2.29 -7.04
CA TRP A 29 -5.73 1.96 -7.16
C TRP A 29 -5.24 2.33 -8.54
N THR A 30 -4.08 2.97 -8.60
CA THR A 30 -3.35 3.22 -9.85
C THR A 30 -1.99 2.53 -9.79
N THR A 31 -1.57 1.94 -10.90
CA THR A 31 -0.29 1.23 -11.01
C THR A 31 0.72 2.06 -11.76
N ARG A 32 1.98 1.99 -11.36
CA ARG A 32 3.11 2.64 -12.00
C ARG A 32 4.23 1.61 -12.17
N LYS A 33 5.06 1.78 -13.20
CA LYS A 33 6.24 0.95 -13.42
C LYS A 33 7.49 1.81 -13.32
N LEU A 34 8.39 1.45 -12.41
CA LEU A 34 9.71 2.06 -12.30
C LEU A 34 10.72 1.12 -12.96
N GLU A 35 11.16 1.45 -14.16
CA GLU A 35 12.10 0.65 -14.96
C GLU A 35 13.51 1.22 -14.79
N CYS A 36 14.42 0.43 -14.24
CA CYS A 36 15.80 0.84 -14.03
C CYS A 36 16.74 0.00 -14.89
N GLU A 37 17.62 0.65 -15.64
CA GLU A 37 18.57 0.00 -16.55
C GLU A 37 20.01 0.30 -16.15
N SER A 38 20.82 -0.75 -16.03
CA SER A 38 22.27 -0.61 -15.82
C SER A 38 22.94 -0.19 -17.13
N ILE A 39 23.68 0.91 -17.09
CA ILE A 39 24.34 1.49 -18.26
C ILE A 39 25.85 1.32 -18.08
N ALA A 40 26.52 0.82 -19.12
CA ALA A 40 27.98 0.68 -19.13
C ALA A 40 28.68 2.01 -18.80
N GLY A 41 29.62 1.97 -17.86
CA GLY A 41 30.36 3.16 -17.40
C GLY A 41 29.70 3.92 -16.25
N HIS A 42 28.48 3.59 -15.85
CA HIS A 42 27.82 4.13 -14.66
C HIS A 42 27.82 3.12 -13.52
N ARG A 43 28.00 3.59 -12.28
CA ARG A 43 27.93 2.76 -11.07
C ARG A 43 26.50 2.49 -10.60
N VAL A 44 25.56 3.31 -11.07
CA VAL A 44 24.16 3.32 -10.67
C VAL A 44 23.29 3.26 -11.92
N SER A 45 22.28 2.39 -11.90
CA SER A 45 21.27 2.25 -12.94
C SER A 45 20.38 3.49 -13.02
N ARG A 46 20.01 3.89 -14.24
CA ARG A 46 19.09 5.01 -14.46
C ARG A 46 17.66 4.49 -14.50
N CYS A 47 16.77 5.15 -13.78
CA CYS A 47 15.36 4.75 -13.69
C CYS A 47 14.45 5.66 -14.51
N ALA A 48 13.40 5.10 -15.10
CA ALA A 48 12.31 5.78 -15.76
C ALA A 48 10.99 5.37 -15.11
N LEU A 49 10.15 6.34 -14.78
CA LEU A 49 8.82 6.10 -14.20
C LEU A 49 7.76 6.20 -15.29
N HIS A 50 7.06 5.09 -15.50
CA HIS A 50 5.91 4.99 -16.39
C HIS A 50 4.63 5.03 -15.57
N ASN A 51 3.84 6.08 -15.81
CA ASN A 51 2.52 6.26 -15.26
C ASN A 51 1.51 6.23 -16.43
N PRO A 52 0.39 5.50 -16.33
CA PRO A 52 -0.65 5.53 -17.36
C PRO A 52 -1.27 6.93 -17.57
N GLU A 53 -1.24 7.79 -16.57
CA GLU A 53 -1.91 9.11 -16.60
C GLU A 53 -0.99 10.27 -17.00
N SER A 54 0.33 10.07 -17.01
CA SER A 54 1.30 11.13 -17.27
C SER A 54 2.40 10.67 -18.23
N LYS A 55 3.18 11.64 -18.73
CA LYS A 55 4.37 11.32 -19.54
C LYS A 55 5.40 10.58 -18.68
N THR A 56 6.20 9.74 -19.33
CA THR A 56 7.33 9.07 -18.69
C THR A 56 8.33 10.09 -18.17
N GLU A 57 8.68 9.99 -16.89
CA GLU A 57 9.68 10.84 -16.25
C GLU A 57 10.99 10.07 -16.09
N LEU A 58 12.10 10.68 -16.54
CA LEU A 58 13.43 10.11 -16.37
C LEU A 58 14.00 10.56 -15.03
N ASN A 59 14.43 9.59 -14.21
CA ASN A 59 15.01 9.79 -12.89
C ASN A 59 14.15 10.70 -11.99
N PRO A 60 12.92 10.26 -11.61
CA PRO A 60 11.92 11.10 -10.97
C PRO A 60 12.40 11.62 -9.61
N LEU A 61 12.98 12.81 -9.62
CA LEU A 61 13.52 13.50 -8.43
C LEU A 61 14.34 12.57 -7.52
N CYS A 62 15.19 11.72 -8.11
CA CYS A 62 15.97 10.78 -7.31
C CYS A 62 17.11 11.50 -6.58
N TYR A 63 17.31 11.18 -5.30
CA TYR A 63 18.40 11.71 -4.49
C TYR A 63 19.11 10.60 -3.72
N GLU A 64 20.37 10.87 -3.35
CA GLU A 64 21.24 9.95 -2.63
C GLU A 64 21.33 10.36 -1.16
N GLU A 65 21.28 9.37 -0.28
CA GLU A 65 21.53 9.51 1.16
C GLU A 65 22.49 8.41 1.61
N ILE A 66 23.39 8.74 2.53
CA ILE A 66 24.30 7.76 3.13
C ILE A 66 23.69 7.36 4.47
N ASP A 67 23.34 6.09 4.62
CA ASP A 67 22.93 5.53 5.90
C ASP A 67 24.17 5.41 6.79
N GLU A 68 24.35 6.32 7.74
CA GLU A 68 25.52 6.38 8.62
C GLU A 68 25.69 5.11 9.47
N VAL A 69 24.60 4.40 9.79
CA VAL A 69 24.63 3.22 10.65
C VAL A 69 25.22 2.03 9.91
N LYS A 70 24.87 1.86 8.64
CA LYS A 70 25.35 0.76 7.79
C LYS A 70 26.51 1.14 6.89
N ASN A 71 26.80 2.44 6.78
CA ASN A 71 27.72 3.01 5.79
C ASN A 71 27.34 2.58 4.35
N GLU A 72 26.04 2.61 4.05
CA GLU A 72 25.46 2.19 2.78
C GLU A 72 24.81 3.38 2.06
N THR A 73 25.08 3.52 0.77
CA THR A 73 24.38 4.46 -0.10
C THR A 73 22.96 3.96 -0.39
N LYS A 74 21.96 4.79 -0.11
CA LYS A 74 20.57 4.62 -0.53
C LYS A 74 20.22 5.68 -1.57
N ILE A 75 19.55 5.26 -2.64
CA ILE A 75 18.99 6.17 -3.63
C ILE A 75 17.48 6.08 -3.56
N TYR A 76 16.83 7.19 -3.23
CA TYR A 76 15.39 7.34 -3.17
C TYR A 76 14.90 7.92 -4.48
N CYS A 77 13.93 7.26 -5.12
CA CYS A 77 13.28 7.75 -6.32
C CYS A 77 11.79 7.97 -6.07
N ARG A 78 11.27 9.14 -6.47
CA ARG A 78 9.85 9.46 -6.32
C ARG A 78 9.03 8.56 -7.22
N ILE A 79 7.96 7.96 -6.69
CA ILE A 79 7.04 7.12 -7.48
C ILE A 79 5.75 7.84 -7.88
N MET A 80 5.68 9.16 -7.71
CA MET A 80 4.53 10.00 -8.09
C MET A 80 3.20 9.53 -7.49
N CYS A 81 3.24 9.08 -6.24
CA CYS A 81 2.07 8.64 -5.47
C CYS A 81 1.72 9.65 -4.37
N GLU A 82 1.76 10.93 -4.74
CA GLU A 82 1.36 12.06 -3.88
C GLU A 82 -0.06 11.83 -3.36
N GLU A 83 -0.34 12.14 -2.10
CA GLU A 83 -1.65 11.97 -1.45
C GLU A 83 -2.17 10.52 -1.34
N SER A 84 -1.42 9.51 -1.78
CA SER A 84 -1.83 8.12 -1.58
C SER A 84 -1.71 7.72 -0.11
N ASP A 85 -2.77 7.10 0.42
CA ASP A 85 -2.79 6.61 1.80
C ASP A 85 -1.94 5.36 1.95
N ASP A 86 -1.92 4.53 0.90
CA ASP A 86 -1.28 3.22 0.90
C ASP A 86 -0.53 2.98 -0.41
N THR A 87 0.65 2.37 -0.33
CA THR A 87 1.43 1.97 -1.49
C THR A 87 2.08 0.61 -1.28
N THR A 88 2.14 -0.17 -2.35
CA THR A 88 2.65 -1.55 -2.32
C THR A 88 3.43 -1.87 -3.58
N VAL A 89 4.53 -2.59 -3.44
CA VAL A 89 5.24 -3.18 -4.60
C VAL A 89 4.52 -4.47 -4.97
N LEU A 90 3.92 -4.49 -6.16
CA LEU A 90 3.18 -5.66 -6.67
C LEU A 90 4.13 -6.72 -7.22
N ALA A 91 5.13 -6.29 -8.00
CA ALA A 91 6.05 -7.19 -8.67
C ALA A 91 7.44 -6.57 -8.81
N LYS A 92 8.43 -7.46 -8.81
CA LYS A 92 9.83 -7.18 -9.10
C LYS A 92 10.22 -8.01 -10.32
N VAL A 93 10.72 -7.40 -11.38
CA VAL A 93 11.09 -8.09 -12.62
C VAL A 93 12.55 -7.76 -12.96
N PRO A 94 13.45 -8.74 -13.08
CA PRO A 94 13.22 -10.17 -12.89
C PRO A 94 13.04 -10.54 -11.40
N THR A 95 12.13 -11.48 -11.13
CA THR A 95 11.81 -11.95 -9.77
C THR A 95 13.00 -12.63 -9.10
N TRP A 96 13.83 -13.34 -9.88
CA TRP A 96 14.98 -14.13 -9.41
C TRP A 96 16.22 -13.31 -9.05
N ASN A 97 16.26 -12.00 -9.32
CA ASN A 97 17.44 -11.19 -9.00
C ASN A 97 17.65 -11.08 -7.48
N HIS A 98 18.67 -11.78 -6.99
CA HIS A 98 19.04 -11.85 -5.57
C HIS A 98 19.77 -10.60 -5.06
N ALA A 99 20.29 -9.74 -5.94
CA ALA A 99 20.90 -8.48 -5.53
C ALA A 99 19.84 -7.48 -5.00
N CYS A 100 18.58 -7.62 -5.42
CA CYS A 100 17.48 -6.77 -4.96
C CYS A 100 16.46 -7.58 -4.14
N ASN A 101 16.58 -7.55 -2.82
CA ASN A 101 15.62 -8.18 -1.90
C ASN A 101 14.81 -7.11 -1.16
N VAL A 102 13.51 -7.35 -1.03
CA VAL A 102 12.59 -6.46 -0.30
C VAL A 102 13.05 -6.30 1.15
N TYR A 103 12.86 -5.12 1.73
CA TYR A 103 13.32 -4.69 3.06
C TYR A 103 14.83 -4.52 3.22
N TYR A 104 15.64 -5.32 2.53
CA TYR A 104 17.11 -5.25 2.65
C TYR A 104 17.70 -4.23 1.69
N ASN A 105 17.41 -4.38 0.40
CA ASN A 105 18.06 -3.61 -0.67
C ASN A 105 17.08 -2.73 -1.44
N TYR A 106 15.77 -2.88 -1.21
CA TYR A 106 14.77 -1.93 -1.65
C TYR A 106 13.53 -1.98 -0.76
N MET A 107 12.86 -0.84 -0.60
CA MET A 107 11.55 -0.74 0.05
C MET A 107 10.86 0.58 -0.34
N LEU A 108 9.58 0.68 -0.01
CA LEU A 108 8.83 1.93 -0.10
C LEU A 108 8.94 2.69 1.23
N GLU A 109 9.18 3.99 1.14
CA GLU A 109 9.24 4.88 2.29
C GLU A 109 8.50 6.16 1.97
N ARG A 110 7.74 6.65 2.96
CA ARG A 110 6.95 7.86 2.81
C ARG A 110 7.70 9.05 3.39
N PHE A 111 7.94 10.06 2.56
CA PHE A 111 8.43 11.35 2.99
C PHE A 111 7.33 12.40 2.80
N ARG A 112 6.82 12.93 3.91
CA ARG A 112 5.72 13.90 3.92
C ARG A 112 4.49 13.36 3.16
N GLU A 113 4.19 13.93 2.00
CA GLU A 113 3.00 13.66 1.19
C GLU A 113 3.26 12.69 0.04
N ASP A 114 4.52 12.29 -0.15
CA ASP A 114 4.95 11.44 -1.26
C ASP A 114 5.57 10.13 -0.79
N TRP A 115 5.46 9.14 -1.67
CA TRP A 115 6.16 7.88 -1.54
C TRP A 115 7.37 7.84 -2.45
N TYR A 116 8.42 7.25 -1.90
CA TYR A 116 9.70 7.02 -2.55
C TYR A 116 10.00 5.54 -2.51
N LEU A 117 10.51 5.02 -3.63
CA LEU A 117 11.13 3.70 -3.67
C LEU A 117 12.63 3.91 -3.52
N TRP A 118 13.20 3.35 -2.47
CA TRP A 118 14.64 3.38 -2.28
C TRP A 118 15.29 2.08 -2.68
N ARG A 119 16.54 2.18 -3.11
CA ARG A 119 17.41 1.05 -3.43
C ARG A 119 18.78 1.26 -2.80
N SER A 120 19.46 0.18 -2.42
CA SER A 120 20.80 0.24 -1.81
C SER A 120 21.72 -0.88 -2.29
N GLY A 121 23.02 -0.71 -2.04
CA GLY A 121 24.04 -1.70 -2.32
C GLY A 121 24.08 -2.13 -3.80
N ASP A 122 24.32 -3.43 -4.03
CA ASP A 122 24.42 -4.00 -5.38
C ASP A 122 23.14 -3.83 -6.21
N CYS A 123 21.97 -3.68 -5.55
CA CYS A 123 20.71 -3.48 -6.24
C CYS A 123 20.72 -2.22 -7.12
N LEU A 124 21.50 -1.19 -6.74
CA LEU A 124 21.65 0.05 -7.49
C LEU A 124 22.23 -0.16 -8.90
N ASN A 125 23.05 -1.18 -9.10
CA ASN A 125 23.73 -1.43 -10.38
C ASN A 125 23.02 -2.50 -11.25
N THR A 126 21.81 -2.92 -10.88
CA THR A 126 21.09 -3.96 -11.63
C THR A 126 20.03 -3.39 -12.56
N THR A 127 19.81 -4.08 -13.69
CA THR A 127 18.65 -3.84 -14.55
C THR A 127 17.44 -4.53 -13.93
N ILE A 128 16.46 -3.73 -13.50
CA ILE A 128 15.31 -4.19 -12.74
C ILE A 128 14.12 -3.26 -12.90
N THR A 129 12.92 -3.83 -12.91
CA THR A 129 11.64 -3.12 -12.98
C THR A 129 10.81 -3.41 -11.73
N PHE A 130 10.26 -2.36 -11.13
CA PHE A 130 9.32 -2.45 -10.03
C PHE A 130 7.94 -2.02 -10.49
N GLU A 131 6.96 -2.90 -10.30
CA GLU A 131 5.55 -2.54 -10.46
C GLU A 131 5.00 -2.13 -9.10
N VAL A 132 4.58 -0.88 -8.98
CA VAL A 132 4.10 -0.29 -7.73
C VAL A 132 2.65 0.11 -7.89
N ARG A 133 1.87 -0.09 -6.85
CA ARG A 133 0.46 0.26 -6.79
C ARG A 133 0.23 1.28 -5.68
N CYS A 134 -0.52 2.32 -6.00
CA CYS A 134 -0.83 3.42 -5.09
C CYS A 134 -2.33 3.54 -4.90
N GLY A 135 -2.75 3.57 -3.64
CA GLY A 135 -4.13 3.55 -3.18
C GLY A 135 -4.56 4.92 -2.70
N PHE A 136 -5.68 5.38 -3.25
CA PHE A 136 -6.22 6.70 -2.98
C PHE A 136 -7.64 6.56 -2.41
N ALA A 137 -7.91 7.26 -1.31
CA ALA A 137 -9.28 7.39 -0.83
C ALA A 137 -10.10 8.25 -1.80
N ARG A 138 -11.27 7.75 -2.21
CA ARG A 138 -12.29 8.57 -2.87
C ARG A 138 -13.16 9.24 -1.81
N ASP A 139 -13.72 10.39 -2.18
CA ASP A 139 -14.89 10.90 -1.47
C ASP A 139 -16.02 9.87 -1.59
N SER A 140 -16.47 9.35 -0.44
CA SER A 140 -17.55 8.38 -0.37
C SER A 140 -18.84 8.92 -1.00
N ARG A 141 -19.13 10.22 -0.86
CA ARG A 141 -20.32 10.85 -1.44
C ARG A 141 -20.30 10.77 -2.96
N VAL A 142 -19.16 11.10 -3.57
CA VAL A 142 -18.99 11.06 -5.04
C VAL A 142 -19.03 9.61 -5.53
N PHE A 143 -18.34 8.70 -4.83
CA PHE A 143 -18.28 7.30 -5.19
C PHE A 143 -19.66 6.64 -5.17
N TYR A 144 -20.43 6.78 -4.09
CA TYR A 144 -21.77 6.19 -3.99
C TYR A 144 -22.76 6.85 -4.96
N ARG A 145 -22.61 8.16 -5.22
CA ARG A 145 -23.41 8.85 -6.24
C ARG A 145 -23.15 8.32 -7.66
N GLN A 146 -21.91 7.99 -8.00
CA GLN A 146 -21.55 7.45 -9.32
C GLN A 146 -21.88 5.95 -9.47
N ASN A 147 -21.89 5.20 -8.36
CA ASN A 147 -22.17 3.78 -8.33
C ASN A 147 -23.53 3.50 -7.67
N GLN A 148 -24.62 4.05 -8.24
CA GLN A 148 -25.98 3.89 -7.68
C GLN A 148 -26.42 2.42 -7.59
N LYS A 149 -25.90 1.57 -8.48
CA LYS A 149 -26.18 0.14 -8.55
C LYS A 149 -25.25 -0.72 -7.70
N LEU A 150 -24.36 -0.12 -6.90
CA LEU A 150 -23.35 -0.87 -6.14
C LEU A 150 -24.00 -1.93 -5.23
N PHE A 151 -25.17 -1.62 -4.70
CA PHE A 151 -25.96 -2.51 -3.83
C PHE A 151 -27.19 -3.11 -4.54
N GLU A 152 -27.34 -2.88 -5.86
CA GLU A 152 -28.46 -3.48 -6.62
C GLU A 152 -28.23 -4.99 -6.81
N TYR A 153 -26.98 -5.44 -6.72
CA TYR A 153 -26.60 -6.84 -6.75
C TYR A 153 -26.07 -7.28 -5.38
N ASP A 154 -26.93 -7.25 -4.37
CA ASP A 154 -26.68 -7.93 -3.10
C ASP A 154 -27.71 -9.06 -2.85
N ASP A 155 -27.15 -10.18 -2.41
CA ASP A 155 -27.69 -11.33 -1.71
C ASP A 155 -28.76 -12.25 -2.32
N THR A 156 -29.61 -11.86 -3.29
CA THR A 156 -30.68 -12.82 -3.70
C THR A 156 -30.17 -14.11 -4.36
N GLU A 157 -29.18 -14.06 -5.25
CA GLU A 157 -28.66 -15.28 -5.90
C GLU A 157 -27.78 -16.13 -4.99
N ASP A 158 -26.94 -15.48 -4.17
CA ASP A 158 -26.03 -16.17 -3.25
C ASP A 158 -26.77 -16.69 -2.00
N GLU A 159 -27.78 -15.98 -1.49
CA GLU A 159 -28.71 -16.51 -0.50
C GLU A 159 -29.51 -17.67 -1.06
N GLN A 160 -30.01 -17.60 -2.30
CA GLN A 160 -30.72 -18.74 -2.91
C GLN A 160 -29.81 -19.95 -3.11
N LYS A 161 -28.54 -19.76 -3.51
CA LYS A 161 -27.56 -20.85 -3.59
C LYS A 161 -27.22 -21.40 -2.21
N ARG A 162 -27.01 -20.53 -1.21
CA ARG A 162 -26.75 -20.93 0.19
C ARG A 162 -27.95 -21.67 0.79
N ALA A 163 -29.18 -21.21 0.55
CA ALA A 163 -30.42 -21.85 0.98
C ALA A 163 -30.64 -23.20 0.29
N ARG A 164 -30.34 -23.32 -1.02
CA ARG A 164 -30.36 -24.60 -1.74
C ARG A 164 -29.32 -25.57 -1.19
N ASN A 165 -28.08 -25.15 -1.00
CA ASN A 165 -27.04 -25.99 -0.41
C ASN A 165 -27.39 -26.42 1.02
N TRP A 166 -28.00 -25.54 1.81
CA TRP A 166 -28.46 -25.88 3.16
C TRP A 166 -29.56 -26.94 3.14
N ARG A 167 -30.54 -26.85 2.22
CA ARG A 167 -31.55 -27.90 2.05
C ARG A 167 -30.97 -29.26 1.64
N ILE A 168 -29.85 -29.29 0.91
CA ILE A 168 -29.18 -30.55 0.51
C ILE A 168 -28.37 -31.13 1.67
N ALA A 169 -27.75 -30.29 2.51
CA ALA A 169 -26.92 -30.75 3.62
C ALA A 169 -27.72 -31.29 4.82
N PHE A 170 -29.00 -30.91 4.95
CA PHE A 170 -29.88 -31.27 6.07
C PHE A 170 -31.12 -32.10 5.66
N ALA A 171 -31.12 -32.64 4.44
CA ALA A 171 -32.09 -33.63 3.97
C ALA A 171 -31.46 -35.03 3.97
#